data_AF-A0A382WJY4-F1
#
_entry.id   AF-A0A382WJY4-F1
#
_cell.length_a   1.000
_cell.length_b   1.000
_cell.length_c   1.000
_cell.angle_alpha   90.00
_cell.angle_beta   90.00
_cell.angle_gamma   90.00
#
_symmetry.space_group_name_H-M   'P 1'
#
loop_
_entity.id
_entity.type
_entity.pdbx_description
1 polymer ?
#
loop_
_entity_poly.entity_id
_entity_poly.type
_entity_poly.pdbx_seq_one_letter_code
_entity_poly.pdbx_strand_id
1 'polypeptide(L)'
;AEFLKTGEITTFTLGTIIVSIFVGTLTFTGSFIAFGKLQGFISGQPVVFPGQQVINALLALCLLAIGFYVVQSPAEMNYFYAVIAISAILGITLTIPIGGADMPVVISLLNSYSGIAAASTGFVLMNNGLIIAGALVGASGLILTNIMCKGMNRSLANVIFGAVGLVQESSGDGTARQINIKSYSTEEAAMIFDAAEKIIVVPGYGLAVAQAQHAVREVAEFLESKDKQVLYAIHPVAGRMPGHMNVLLAEANISYEQLKDLDEINPEFEDCDVALV
;
A
#
# COMPACT_ATOMS: atom_id res chain seq x y z
N ALA A 1 19.50 -21.10 -8.14
CA ALA A 1 19.59 -22.22 -9.10
C ALA A 1 20.59 -21.90 -10.21
N GLU A 2 20.34 -20.87 -11.02
CA GLU A 2 21.25 -20.48 -12.13
C GLU A 2 22.68 -20.17 -11.67
N PHE A 3 22.86 -19.58 -10.48
CA PHE A 3 24.19 -19.35 -9.89
C PHE A 3 25.02 -20.62 -9.67
N LEU A 4 24.36 -21.77 -9.47
CA LEU A 4 25.02 -23.06 -9.20
C LEU A 4 25.35 -23.84 -10.47
N LYS A 5 24.90 -23.37 -11.65
CA LYS A 5 25.22 -24.05 -12.90
C LYS A 5 26.70 -23.85 -13.22
N THR A 6 27.40 -24.97 -13.38
CA THR A 6 28.82 -25.01 -13.77
C THR A 6 28.96 -24.60 -15.24
N GLY A 7 29.32 -23.34 -15.47
CA GLY A 7 29.62 -22.77 -16.78
C GLY A 7 30.18 -21.35 -16.64
N GLU A 8 30.76 -20.78 -17.71
CA GLU A 8 31.17 -19.38 -17.70
C GLU A 8 29.93 -18.48 -17.67
N ILE A 9 29.56 -18.04 -16.46
CA ILE A 9 28.49 -17.05 -16.28
C ILE A 9 29.09 -15.68 -16.58
N THR A 10 28.49 -14.97 -17.55
CA THR A 10 28.94 -13.62 -17.88
C THR A 10 28.77 -12.66 -16.69
N THR A 11 29.60 -11.62 -16.61
CA THR A 11 29.48 -10.54 -15.61
C THR A 11 28.08 -9.93 -15.59
N PHE A 12 27.47 -9.75 -16.78
CA PHE A 12 26.11 -9.25 -16.91
C PHE A 12 25.08 -10.19 -16.25
N THR A 13 25.16 -11.49 -16.54
CA THR A 13 24.27 -12.49 -15.94
C THR A 13 24.47 -12.58 -14.42
N LEU A 14 25.70 -12.54 -13.92
CA LEU A 14 25.99 -12.52 -12.48
C LEU A 14 25.39 -11.29 -11.79
N GLY A 15 25.60 -10.10 -12.36
CA GLY A 15 25.02 -8.86 -11.83
C GLY A 15 23.49 -8.93 -11.79
N THR A 16 22.88 -9.46 -12.84
CA THR A 16 21.42 -9.62 -12.94
C THR A 16 20.88 -10.66 -11.94
N ILE A 17 21.60 -11.76 -11.70
CA ILE A 17 21.26 -12.74 -10.66
C ILE A 17 21.26 -12.06 -9.28
N ILE A 18 22.28 -11.25 -8.98
CA ILE A 18 22.39 -10.56 -7.68
C ILE A 18 21.24 -9.58 -7.50
N VAL A 19 20.90 -8.79 -8.53
CA VAL A 19 19.75 -7.87 -8.49
C VAL A 19 18.45 -8.64 -8.26
N SER A 20 18.22 -9.74 -9.00
CA SER A 20 17.03 -10.58 -8.85
C SER A 20 16.91 -11.14 -7.43
N ILE A 21 18.01 -11.66 -6.87
CA ILE A 21 18.02 -12.23 -5.51
C ILE A 21 17.81 -11.14 -4.47
N PHE A 22 18.52 -10.02 -4.58
CA PHE A 22 18.36 -8.91 -3.66
C PHE A 22 16.91 -8.43 -3.61
N VAL A 23 16.38 -8.03 -4.77
CA VAL A 23 15.03 -7.46 -4.86
C VAL A 23 14.00 -8.52 -4.49
N GLY A 24 14.16 -9.77 -4.92
CA GLY A 24 13.26 -10.87 -4.63
C GLY A 24 13.22 -11.23 -3.13
N THR A 25 14.38 -11.37 -2.48
CA THR A 25 14.46 -11.71 -1.05
C THR A 25 13.99 -10.55 -0.16
N LEU A 26 14.31 -9.31 -0.51
CA LEU A 26 13.76 -8.12 0.15
C LEU A 26 12.24 -8.10 0.04
N THR A 27 11.71 -8.35 -1.16
CA THR A 27 10.27 -8.36 -1.42
C THR A 27 9.58 -9.46 -0.62
N PHE A 28 10.13 -10.67 -0.63
CA PHE A 28 9.63 -11.81 0.11
C PHE A 28 9.50 -11.51 1.60
N THR A 29 10.60 -11.10 2.24
CA THR A 29 10.63 -10.84 3.68
C THR A 29 9.79 -9.61 4.08
N GLY A 30 9.83 -8.53 3.30
CA GLY A 30 8.96 -7.37 3.51
C GLY A 30 7.47 -7.74 3.42
N SER A 31 7.11 -8.60 2.46
CA SER A 31 5.72 -9.05 2.27
C SER A 31 5.22 -9.88 3.45
N PHE A 32 6.08 -10.71 4.05
CA PHE A 32 5.74 -11.44 5.29
C PHE A 32 5.48 -10.50 6.46
N ILE A 33 6.26 -9.43 6.62
CA ILE A 33 6.00 -8.42 7.66
C ILE A 33 4.68 -7.68 7.39
N ALA A 34 4.44 -7.26 6.14
CA ALA A 34 3.20 -6.60 5.76
C ALA A 34 1.97 -7.50 6.02
N PHE A 35 2.05 -8.76 5.61
CA PHE A 35 1.03 -9.78 5.92
C PHE A 35 0.82 -9.92 7.42
N GLY A 36 1.90 -10.11 8.19
CA GLY A 36 1.82 -10.26 9.65
C GLY A 36 1.14 -9.08 10.33
N LYS A 37 1.39 -7.85 9.86
CA LYS A 37 0.74 -6.63 10.39
C LYS A 37 -0.73 -6.53 10.03
N LEU A 38 -1.11 -6.86 8.79
CA LEU A 38 -2.51 -6.81 8.38
C LEU A 38 -3.36 -7.91 9.03
N GLN A 39 -2.78 -9.09 9.22
CA GLN A 39 -3.41 -10.23 9.89
C GLN A 39 -3.49 -10.05 11.42
N GLY A 40 -2.72 -9.11 11.98
CA GLY A 40 -2.66 -8.86 13.42
C GLY A 40 -1.71 -9.78 14.20
N PHE A 41 -0.92 -10.62 13.52
CA PHE A 41 0.16 -11.39 14.15
C PHE A 41 1.32 -10.49 14.61
N ILE A 42 1.54 -9.38 13.93
CA ILE A 42 2.50 -8.34 14.27
C ILE A 42 1.71 -7.07 14.59
N SER A 43 2.17 -6.28 15.57
CA SER A 43 1.54 -5.00 15.88
C SER A 43 1.45 -4.10 14.65
N GLY A 44 0.26 -3.53 14.42
CA GLY A 44 0.05 -2.52 13.40
C GLY A 44 0.74 -1.19 13.69
N GLN A 45 1.27 -0.98 14.89
CA GLN A 45 2.04 0.24 15.19
C GLN A 45 3.42 0.20 14.51
N PRO A 46 3.96 1.38 14.12
CA PRO A 46 5.37 1.51 13.76
C PRO A 46 6.29 0.97 14.86
N VAL A 47 7.17 0.04 14.51
CA VAL A 47 8.22 -0.44 15.45
C VAL A 47 9.54 0.12 14.97
N VAL A 48 10.10 1.06 15.74
CA VAL A 48 11.34 1.76 15.43
C VAL A 48 12.38 1.54 16.51
N PHE A 49 13.66 1.52 16.12
CA PHE A 49 14.79 1.39 17.06
C PHE A 49 15.86 2.45 16.79
N PRO A 50 16.64 2.86 17.83
CA PRO A 50 17.64 3.91 17.68
C PRO A 50 18.71 3.50 16.65
N GLY A 51 19.00 4.40 15.71
CA GLY A 51 20.01 4.16 14.66
C GLY A 51 19.54 3.31 13.47
N GLN A 52 18.25 3.00 13.36
CA GLN A 52 17.70 2.17 12.27
C GLN A 52 18.04 2.69 10.86
N GLN A 53 17.98 4.01 10.61
CA GLN A 53 18.39 4.57 9.32
C GLN A 53 19.86 4.27 8.99
N VAL A 54 20.75 4.41 9.98
CA VAL A 54 22.18 4.14 9.82
C VAL A 54 22.41 2.66 9.56
N ILE A 55 21.73 1.78 10.31
CA ILE A 55 21.81 0.33 10.11
C ILE A 55 21.33 -0.06 8.72
N ASN A 56 20.18 0.47 8.28
CA ASN A 56 19.66 0.20 6.94
C ASN A 56 20.60 0.71 5.84
N ALA A 57 21.18 1.90 6.01
CA ALA A 57 22.16 2.45 5.08
C ALA A 57 23.45 1.59 5.01
N LEU A 58 23.96 1.16 6.16
CA LEU A 58 25.12 0.26 6.24
C LEU A 58 24.82 -1.09 5.60
N LEU A 59 23.66 -1.68 5.87
CA LEU A 59 23.24 -2.94 5.23
C LEU A 59 23.15 -2.78 3.70
N ALA A 60 22.60 -1.67 3.20
CA ALA A 60 22.54 -1.39 1.77
C ALA A 60 23.94 -1.22 1.14
N LEU A 61 24.86 -0.53 1.82
CA LEU A 61 26.25 -0.39 1.36
C LEU A 61 27.00 -1.72 1.38
N CYS A 62 26.86 -2.50 2.45
CA CYS A 62 27.43 -3.84 2.57
C CYS A 62 26.91 -4.77 1.47
N LEU A 63 25.61 -4.69 1.15
CA LEU A 63 25.00 -5.45 0.07
C LEU A 63 25.63 -5.10 -1.29
N LEU A 64 25.84 -3.82 -1.60
CA LEU A 64 26.51 -3.41 -2.83
C LEU A 64 27.95 -3.91 -2.91
N ALA A 65 28.70 -3.80 -1.80
CA ALA A 65 30.08 -4.28 -1.72
C ALA A 65 30.16 -5.80 -1.91
N ILE A 66 29.34 -6.57 -1.20
CA ILE A 66 29.31 -8.03 -1.32
C ILE A 66 28.83 -8.45 -2.71
N GLY A 67 27.83 -7.77 -3.28
CA GLY A 67 27.38 -8.00 -4.65
C GLY A 67 28.53 -7.84 -5.66
N PHE A 68 29.36 -6.81 -5.50
CA PHE A 68 30.56 -6.65 -6.31
C PHE A 68 31.57 -7.80 -6.12
N TYR A 69 31.78 -8.27 -4.89
CA TYR A 69 32.64 -9.43 -4.62
C TYR A 69 32.09 -10.74 -5.21
N VAL A 70 30.76 -10.95 -5.24
CA VAL A 70 30.15 -12.11 -5.91
C VAL A 70 30.49 -12.13 -7.41
N VAL A 71 30.51 -10.95 -8.07
CA VAL A 71 30.85 -10.85 -9.49
C VAL A 71 32.35 -11.13 -9.74
N GLN A 72 33.23 -10.69 -8.85
CA GLN A 72 34.68 -10.92 -8.98
C GLN A 72 35.12 -12.33 -8.59
N SER A 73 34.44 -12.95 -7.63
CA SER A 73 34.81 -14.26 -7.09
C SER A 73 33.56 -15.16 -6.97
N PRO A 74 32.98 -15.58 -8.10
CA PRO A 74 31.73 -16.35 -8.12
C PRO A 74 31.86 -17.75 -7.53
N ALA A 75 33.08 -18.27 -7.39
CA ALA A 75 33.34 -19.57 -6.75
C ALA A 75 33.06 -19.56 -5.23
N GLU A 76 33.11 -18.39 -4.59
CA GLU A 76 32.93 -18.24 -3.15
C GLU A 76 31.45 -18.10 -2.79
N MET A 77 30.80 -19.23 -2.51
CA MET A 77 29.37 -19.30 -2.18
C MET A 77 28.98 -18.49 -0.94
N ASN A 78 29.93 -18.20 -0.05
CA ASN A 78 29.70 -17.42 1.16
C ASN A 78 29.17 -16.02 0.85
N TYR A 79 29.71 -15.35 -0.18
CA TYR A 79 29.23 -14.02 -0.56
C TYR A 79 27.80 -14.07 -1.11
N PHE A 80 27.47 -15.12 -1.86
CA PHE A 80 26.12 -15.35 -2.36
C PHE A 80 25.10 -15.50 -1.22
N TYR A 81 25.40 -16.33 -0.21
CA TYR A 81 24.53 -16.47 0.96
C TYR A 81 24.45 -15.20 1.80
N ALA A 82 25.54 -14.42 1.88
CA ALA A 82 25.54 -13.13 2.56
C ALA A 82 24.60 -12.12 1.88
N VAL A 83 24.53 -12.09 0.54
CA VAL A 83 23.55 -11.27 -0.20
C VAL A 83 22.12 -11.64 0.21
N ILE A 84 21.79 -12.93 0.25
CA ILE A 84 20.45 -13.40 0.66
C ILE A 84 20.13 -12.96 2.09
N ALA A 85 21.05 -13.23 3.03
CA ALA A 85 20.85 -12.91 4.44
C ALA A 85 20.66 -11.41 4.67
N ILE A 86 21.50 -10.57 4.08
CA ILE A 86 21.41 -9.11 4.20
C ILE A 86 20.13 -8.59 3.54
N SER A 87 19.77 -9.10 2.37
CA SER A 87 18.53 -8.72 1.67
C SER A 87 17.28 -9.06 2.50
N ALA A 88 17.28 -10.22 3.16
CA ALA A 88 16.21 -10.64 4.06
C ALA A 88 16.08 -9.72 5.28
N ILE A 89 17.21 -9.39 5.92
CA ILE A 89 17.23 -8.45 7.05
C ILE A 89 16.78 -7.07 6.60
N LEU A 90 17.21 -6.61 5.42
CA LEU A 90 16.83 -5.31 4.88
C LEU A 90 15.33 -5.24 4.58
N GLY A 91 14.73 -6.29 4.02
CA GLY A 91 13.28 -6.35 3.81
C GLY A 91 12.50 -6.26 5.13
N ILE A 92 12.95 -6.96 6.17
CA ILE A 92 12.33 -6.86 7.51
C ILE A 92 12.47 -5.44 8.07
N THR A 93 13.69 -4.91 8.10
CA THR A 93 14.01 -3.62 8.74
C THR A 93 13.49 -2.40 8.00
N LEU A 94 13.19 -2.51 6.70
CA LEU A 94 12.50 -1.48 5.92
C LEU A 94 10.98 -1.52 6.07
N THR A 95 10.37 -2.70 6.27
CA THR A 95 8.91 -2.81 6.39
C THR A 95 8.40 -2.68 7.83
N ILE A 96 9.18 -3.11 8.83
CA ILE A 96 8.79 -3.06 10.25
C ILE A 96 8.48 -1.65 10.80
N PRO A 97 9.16 -0.55 10.41
CA PRO A 97 8.83 0.78 10.94
C PRO A 97 7.56 1.37 10.32
N ILE A 98 7.02 0.78 9.25
CA ILE A 98 5.87 1.35 8.56
C ILE A 98 4.60 1.01 9.34
N GLY A 99 3.69 1.97 9.50
CA GLY A 99 2.44 1.79 10.24
C GLY A 99 1.41 0.97 9.45
N GLY A 100 0.49 0.32 10.16
CA GLY A 100 -0.59 -0.50 9.60
C GLY A 100 -1.49 0.26 8.62
N ALA A 101 -1.73 1.54 8.88
CA ALA A 101 -2.50 2.43 8.00
C ALA A 101 -1.79 2.68 6.66
N ASP A 102 -0.46 2.67 6.64
CA ASP A 102 0.36 2.92 5.45
C ASP A 102 0.76 1.63 4.72
N MET A 103 0.44 0.45 5.29
CA MET A 103 0.73 -0.86 4.69
C MET A 103 0.24 -1.02 3.24
N PRO A 104 -0.93 -0.48 2.83
CA PRO A 104 -1.38 -0.62 1.44
C PRO A 104 -0.36 -0.05 0.43
N VAL A 105 0.31 1.06 0.78
CA VAL A 105 1.37 1.67 -0.06
C VAL A 105 2.57 0.75 -0.15
N VAL A 106 2.97 0.13 0.97
CA VAL A 106 4.07 -0.83 1.02
C VAL A 106 3.78 -2.04 0.15
N ILE A 107 2.56 -2.57 0.21
CA ILE A 107 2.15 -3.72 -0.61
C ILE A 107 2.26 -3.39 -2.10
N SER A 108 1.81 -2.20 -2.51
CA SER A 108 1.96 -1.73 -3.89
C SER A 108 3.42 -1.61 -4.31
N LEU A 109 4.28 -1.07 -3.44
CA LEU A 109 5.71 -0.94 -3.69
C LEU A 109 6.41 -2.30 -3.80
N LEU A 110 6.11 -3.23 -2.89
CA LEU A 110 6.66 -4.59 -2.92
C LEU A 110 6.16 -5.36 -4.16
N ASN A 111 4.95 -5.10 -4.63
CA ASN A 111 4.46 -5.63 -5.91
C ASN A 111 5.23 -5.06 -7.11
N SER A 112 5.67 -3.81 -7.07
CA SER A 112 6.59 -3.30 -8.09
C SER A 112 7.94 -4.05 -8.05
N TYR A 113 8.47 -4.28 -6.86
CA TYR A 113 9.74 -4.97 -6.68
C TYR A 113 9.68 -6.43 -7.17
N SER A 114 8.56 -7.14 -6.97
CA SER A 114 8.36 -8.46 -7.55
C SER A 114 8.44 -8.44 -9.08
N GLY A 115 7.89 -7.39 -9.73
CA GLY A 115 8.02 -7.16 -11.17
C GLY A 115 9.47 -6.94 -11.61
N ILE A 116 10.24 -6.12 -10.89
CA ILE A 116 11.66 -5.88 -11.17
C ILE A 116 12.49 -7.15 -11.00
N ALA A 117 12.22 -7.94 -9.96
CA ALA A 117 12.87 -9.23 -9.74
C ALA A 117 12.52 -10.26 -10.84
N ALA A 118 11.26 -10.28 -11.29
CA ALA A 118 10.81 -11.09 -12.41
C ALA A 118 11.53 -10.68 -13.70
N ALA A 119 11.57 -9.39 -14.04
CA ALA A 119 12.27 -8.89 -15.23
C ALA A 119 13.77 -9.23 -15.19
N SER A 120 14.41 -9.07 -14.03
CA SER A 120 15.81 -9.45 -13.82
C SER A 120 16.00 -10.96 -14.05
N THR A 121 15.10 -11.80 -13.53
CA THR A 121 15.12 -13.24 -13.79
C THR A 121 14.90 -13.55 -15.28
N GLY A 122 14.09 -12.75 -15.98
CA GLY A 122 13.89 -12.84 -17.43
C GLY A 122 15.18 -12.62 -18.21
N PHE A 123 16.01 -11.66 -17.82
CA PHE A 123 17.34 -11.46 -18.39
C PHE A 123 18.28 -12.64 -18.09
N VAL A 124 18.24 -13.21 -16.88
CA VAL A 124 19.04 -14.41 -16.53
C VAL A 124 18.66 -15.61 -17.40
N LEU A 125 17.37 -15.80 -17.66
CA LEU A 125 16.84 -16.93 -18.43
C LEU A 125 16.73 -16.66 -19.94
N MET A 126 17.14 -15.48 -20.40
CA MET A 126 16.95 -15.02 -21.79
C MET A 126 15.49 -15.17 -22.26
N ASN A 127 14.53 -14.87 -21.38
CA ASN A 127 13.10 -15.02 -21.64
C ASN A 127 12.41 -13.65 -21.78
N ASN A 128 12.11 -13.27 -23.03
CA ASN A 128 11.45 -12.01 -23.36
C ASN A 128 10.07 -11.86 -22.71
N GLY A 129 9.31 -12.94 -22.57
CA GLY A 129 7.99 -12.89 -21.92
C GLY A 129 8.10 -12.49 -20.45
N LEU A 130 9.09 -13.03 -19.74
CA LEU A 130 9.33 -12.71 -18.34
C LEU A 130 9.89 -11.28 -18.16
N ILE A 131 10.72 -10.80 -19.10
CA ILE A 131 11.20 -9.42 -19.13
C ILE A 131 10.03 -8.45 -19.31
N ILE A 132 9.18 -8.67 -20.31
CA ILE A 132 8.04 -7.80 -20.63
C ILE A 132 7.02 -7.79 -19.49
N ALA A 133 6.62 -8.96 -19.01
CA ALA A 133 5.66 -9.09 -17.92
C ALA A 133 6.20 -8.45 -16.62
N GLY A 134 7.46 -8.72 -16.27
CA GLY A 134 8.08 -8.16 -15.08
C GLY A 134 8.19 -6.63 -15.15
N ALA A 135 8.60 -6.07 -16.29
CA ALA A 135 8.71 -4.63 -16.48
C ALA A 135 7.34 -3.93 -16.39
N LEU A 136 6.28 -4.54 -16.97
CA LEU A 136 4.92 -4.03 -16.89
C LEU A 136 4.40 -4.00 -15.44
N VAL A 137 4.56 -5.11 -14.71
CA VAL A 137 4.15 -5.21 -13.30
C VAL A 137 4.95 -4.21 -12.45
N GLY A 138 6.26 -4.12 -12.67
CA GLY A 138 7.14 -3.19 -11.98
C GLY A 138 6.72 -1.73 -12.15
N ALA A 139 6.48 -1.30 -13.39
CA ALA A 139 6.05 0.05 -13.71
C ALA A 139 4.65 0.36 -13.16
N SER A 140 3.70 -0.54 -13.35
CA SER A 140 2.32 -0.39 -12.83
C SER A 140 2.30 -0.26 -11.31
N GLY A 141 3.08 -1.08 -10.60
CA GLY A 141 3.20 -0.99 -9.14
C GLY A 141 3.75 0.35 -8.65
N LEU A 142 4.78 0.91 -9.32
CA LEU A 142 5.31 2.23 -8.94
C LEU A 142 4.31 3.36 -9.21
N ILE A 143 3.60 3.30 -10.34
CA ILE A 143 2.58 4.29 -10.68
C ILE A 143 1.46 4.26 -9.63
N LEU A 144 0.96 3.07 -9.31
CA LEU A 144 -0.06 2.88 -8.28
C LEU A 144 0.42 3.38 -6.91
N THR A 145 1.65 3.03 -6.51
CA THR A 145 2.27 3.51 -5.27
C THR A 145 2.29 5.04 -5.21
N ASN A 146 2.63 5.71 -6.32
CA ASN A 146 2.67 7.16 -6.40
C ASN A 146 1.27 7.79 -6.31
N ILE A 147 0.27 7.20 -6.98
CA ILE A 147 -1.13 7.64 -6.88
C ILE A 147 -1.62 7.53 -5.44
N MET A 148 -1.33 6.43 -4.75
CA MET A 148 -1.68 6.26 -3.33
C MET A 148 -0.99 7.29 -2.43
N CYS A 149 0.31 7.51 -2.63
CA CYS A 149 1.08 8.52 -1.89
C CYS A 149 0.47 9.92 -2.06
N LYS A 150 0.15 10.31 -3.30
CA LYS A 150 -0.53 11.58 -3.60
C LYS A 150 -1.90 11.66 -2.94
N GLY A 151 -2.70 10.59 -3.00
CA GLY A 151 -4.01 10.52 -2.33
C GLY A 151 -3.92 10.68 -0.81
N MET A 152 -2.80 10.30 -0.20
CA MET A 152 -2.54 10.48 1.24
C MET A 152 -1.87 11.83 1.59
N ASN A 153 -1.59 12.67 0.59
CA ASN A 153 -0.78 13.88 0.74
C ASN A 153 0.57 13.63 1.45
N ARG A 154 1.20 12.48 1.17
CA ARG A 154 2.49 12.06 1.76
C ARG A 154 3.42 11.58 0.65
N SER A 155 4.69 11.97 0.72
CA SER A 155 5.69 11.47 -0.23
C SER A 155 6.05 9.99 0.07
N LEU A 156 6.54 9.26 -0.93
CA LEU A 156 7.02 7.88 -0.74
C LEU A 156 8.12 7.81 0.33
N ALA A 157 9.02 8.80 0.37
CA ALA A 157 10.05 8.90 1.39
C ALA A 157 9.45 9.06 2.80
N ASN A 158 8.40 9.86 2.95
CA ASN A 158 7.69 10.03 4.22
C ASN A 158 6.94 8.76 4.65
N VAL A 159 6.53 7.90 3.70
CA VAL A 159 5.89 6.62 4.03
C VAL A 159 6.93 5.58 4.48
N ILE A 160 8.06 5.48 3.77
CA ILE A 160 9.10 4.49 4.08
C ILE A 160 9.91 4.88 5.31
N PHE A 161 10.24 6.16 5.46
CA PHE A 161 11.17 6.64 6.49
C PHE A 161 10.53 7.56 7.55
N GLY A 162 9.26 7.96 7.40
CA GLY A 162 8.66 8.97 8.26
C GLY A 162 8.55 8.60 9.75
N ALA A 163 8.45 7.30 10.07
CA ALA A 163 8.47 6.84 11.45
C ALA A 163 9.90 6.80 12.04
N VAL A 164 10.92 6.65 11.20
CA VAL A 164 12.31 6.48 11.62
C VAL A 164 12.97 7.84 11.69
N GLY A 165 12.99 8.46 12.87
CA GLY A 165 13.56 9.81 13.06
C GLY A 165 12.66 10.74 13.86
N LEU A 166 11.40 10.35 14.07
CA LEU A 166 10.59 10.95 15.12
C LEU A 166 11.10 10.41 16.46
N VAL A 167 11.92 11.22 17.15
CA VAL A 167 11.88 11.17 18.62
C VAL A 167 10.42 11.44 18.96
N GLN A 168 9.83 10.58 19.79
CA GLN A 168 8.46 10.76 20.27
C GLN A 168 8.41 12.08 21.04
N GLU A 169 8.25 13.20 20.34
CA GLU A 169 7.82 14.43 20.95
C GLU A 169 6.42 14.11 21.47
N SER A 170 6.31 14.07 22.80
CA SER A 170 5.05 14.22 23.49
C SER A 170 4.30 15.33 22.77
N SER A 171 3.22 14.96 22.08
CA SER A 171 2.36 15.89 21.36
C SER A 171 2.07 17.05 22.30
N GLY A 172 2.69 18.20 22.00
CA GLY A 172 2.37 19.45 22.65
C GLY A 172 0.87 19.66 22.52
N ASP A 173 0.27 20.14 23.60
CA ASP A 173 -1.14 20.43 23.77
C ASP A 173 -1.66 21.29 22.60
N GLY A 174 -2.01 20.62 21.51
CA GLY A 174 -2.59 21.24 20.34
C GLY A 174 -3.94 21.72 20.81
N THR A 175 -4.08 23.04 20.96
CA THR A 175 -5.32 23.72 21.32
C THR A 175 -6.48 23.06 20.59
N ALA A 176 -7.14 22.12 21.25
CA ALA A 176 -8.26 21.40 20.69
C ALA A 176 -9.31 22.47 20.46
N ARG A 177 -9.59 22.79 19.19
CA ARG A 177 -10.74 23.64 18.88
C ARG A 177 -11.92 22.95 19.54
N GLN A 178 -12.51 23.60 20.54
CA GLN A 178 -13.74 23.15 21.17
C GLN A 178 -14.83 23.22 20.10
N ILE A 179 -15.01 22.12 19.38
CA ILE A 179 -16.10 21.95 18.43
C ILE A 179 -17.26 21.37 19.24
N ASN A 180 -18.40 22.06 19.26
CA ASN A 180 -19.62 21.50 19.82
C ASN A 180 -20.10 20.36 18.91
N ILE A 181 -19.95 19.13 19.38
CA ILE A 181 -20.46 17.94 18.70
C ILE A 181 -21.97 17.86 18.98
N LYS A 182 -22.78 17.80 17.92
CA LYS A 182 -24.23 17.54 18.02
C LYS A 182 -24.48 16.06 17.76
N SER A 183 -25.15 15.40 18.70
CA SER A 183 -25.63 14.03 18.55
C SER A 183 -27.09 14.05 18.11
N TYR A 184 -27.45 13.16 17.19
CA TYR A 184 -28.82 12.96 16.71
C TYR A 184 -29.27 11.52 16.97
N SER A 185 -30.57 11.31 17.13
CA SER A 185 -31.15 9.96 17.15
C SER A 185 -31.32 9.40 15.73
N THR A 186 -31.62 8.11 15.62
CA THR A 186 -31.93 7.45 14.35
C THR A 186 -33.14 8.05 13.65
N GLU A 187 -34.16 8.44 14.42
CA GLU A 187 -35.39 9.06 13.92
C GLU A 187 -35.10 10.47 13.39
N GLU A 188 -34.27 11.25 14.11
CA GLU A 188 -33.85 12.57 13.67
C GLU A 188 -33.02 12.51 12.38
N ALA A 189 -32.10 11.54 12.28
CA ALA A 189 -31.36 11.30 11.05
C ALA A 189 -32.31 10.95 9.90
N ALA A 190 -33.27 10.05 10.12
CA ALA A 190 -34.25 9.67 9.10
C ALA A 190 -35.09 10.86 8.61
N MET A 191 -35.47 11.79 9.49
CA MET A 191 -36.16 13.03 9.10
C MET A 191 -35.28 13.93 8.22
N ILE A 192 -33.97 14.01 8.51
CA ILE A 192 -33.02 14.77 7.68
C ILE A 192 -32.91 14.12 6.29
N PHE A 193 -32.76 12.79 6.22
CA PHE A 193 -32.72 12.06 4.96
C PHE A 193 -34.03 12.15 4.17
N ASP A 194 -35.18 12.22 4.84
CA ASP A 194 -36.49 12.38 4.18
C ASP A 194 -36.68 13.77 3.57
N ALA A 195 -36.04 14.80 4.13
CA ALA A 195 -36.06 16.17 3.59
C ALA A 195 -35.00 16.43 2.50
N ALA A 196 -33.94 15.63 2.42
CA ALA A 196 -32.85 15.79 1.46
C ALA A 196 -33.22 15.33 0.04
N GLU A 197 -32.76 16.04 -0.99
CA GLU A 197 -32.91 15.63 -2.40
C GLU A 197 -31.62 14.97 -2.92
N LYS A 198 -30.45 15.50 -2.52
CA LYS A 198 -29.14 15.00 -2.94
C LYS A 198 -28.30 14.51 -1.75
N ILE A 199 -28.02 13.21 -1.73
CA ILE A 199 -27.29 12.53 -0.67
C ILE A 199 -25.97 11.97 -1.22
N ILE A 200 -24.87 12.26 -0.52
CA ILE A 200 -23.55 11.69 -0.83
C ILE A 200 -23.10 10.77 0.30
N VAL A 201 -22.87 9.50 -0.02
CA VAL A 201 -22.32 8.51 0.91
C VAL A 201 -20.80 8.48 0.76
N VAL A 202 -20.06 8.63 1.86
CA VAL A 202 -18.60 8.65 1.91
C VAL A 202 -18.10 7.41 2.64
N PRO A 203 -18.03 6.24 1.98
CA PRO A 203 -17.67 4.98 2.62
C PRO A 203 -16.23 4.97 3.13
N GLY A 204 -16.04 4.49 4.36
CA GLY A 204 -14.73 4.29 4.98
C GLY A 204 -14.44 2.83 5.36
N TYR A 205 -13.24 2.57 5.89
CA TYR A 205 -12.87 1.23 6.36
C TYR A 205 -13.81 0.71 7.48
N GLY A 206 -14.40 1.60 8.27
CA GLY A 206 -15.38 1.24 9.30
C GLY A 206 -16.61 0.50 8.74
N LEU A 207 -17.11 0.91 7.57
CA LEU A 207 -18.23 0.27 6.88
C LEU A 207 -17.88 -1.18 6.52
N ALA A 208 -16.67 -1.41 6.00
CA ALA A 208 -16.18 -2.73 5.65
C ALA A 208 -16.00 -3.64 6.88
N VAL A 209 -15.46 -3.11 7.98
CA VAL A 209 -15.30 -3.89 9.23
C VAL A 209 -16.66 -4.26 9.84
N ALA A 210 -17.62 -3.33 9.78
CA ALA A 210 -18.98 -3.56 10.25
C ALA A 210 -19.83 -4.42 9.31
N GLN A 211 -19.34 -4.76 8.11
CA GLN A 211 -20.10 -5.45 7.06
C GLN A 211 -21.41 -4.72 6.70
N ALA A 212 -21.37 -3.39 6.71
CA ALA A 212 -22.56 -2.55 6.54
C ALA A 212 -22.88 -2.19 5.07
N GLN A 213 -22.12 -2.71 4.09
CA GLN A 213 -22.32 -2.39 2.67
C GLN A 213 -23.71 -2.73 2.15
N HIS A 214 -24.30 -3.84 2.61
CA HIS A 214 -25.65 -4.23 2.20
C HIS A 214 -26.71 -3.32 2.83
N ALA A 215 -26.52 -2.92 4.09
CA ALA A 215 -27.43 -2.00 4.78
C ALA A 215 -27.41 -0.60 4.14
N VAL A 216 -26.22 -0.11 3.78
CA VAL A 216 -26.09 1.18 3.07
C VAL A 216 -26.77 1.13 1.71
N ARG A 217 -26.64 0.01 0.98
CA ARG A 217 -27.37 -0.19 -0.28
C ARG A 217 -28.88 -0.19 -0.08
N GLU A 218 -29.40 -0.90 0.92
CA GLU A 218 -30.84 -0.93 1.20
C GLU A 218 -31.39 0.46 1.52
N VAL A 219 -30.63 1.27 2.26
CA VAL A 219 -30.97 2.67 2.52
C VAL A 219 -30.93 3.49 1.23
N ALA A 220 -29.91 3.31 0.38
CA ALA A 220 -29.80 4.02 -0.89
C ALA A 220 -30.96 3.67 -1.83
N GLU A 221 -31.27 2.38 -2.02
CA GLU A 221 -32.40 1.90 -2.84
C GLU A 221 -33.74 2.46 -2.33
N PHE A 222 -33.92 2.54 -1.00
CA PHE A 222 -35.11 3.15 -0.42
C PHE A 222 -35.22 4.65 -0.73
N LEU A 223 -34.12 5.39 -0.63
CA LEU A 223 -34.08 6.82 -0.95
C LEU A 223 -34.31 7.07 -2.45
N GLU A 224 -33.70 6.26 -3.32
CA GLU A 224 -33.91 6.30 -4.77
C GLU A 224 -35.36 6.00 -5.16
N SER A 225 -36.04 5.09 -4.45
CA SER A 225 -37.46 4.82 -4.66
C SER A 225 -38.38 6.01 -4.36
N LYS A 226 -37.85 7.04 -3.66
CA LYS A 226 -38.51 8.32 -3.40
C LYS A 226 -38.00 9.44 -4.32
N ASP A 227 -37.42 9.08 -5.47
CA ASP A 227 -36.87 10.01 -6.47
C ASP A 227 -35.71 10.90 -5.96
N LYS A 228 -34.98 10.45 -4.92
CA LYS A 228 -33.80 11.15 -4.40
C LYS A 228 -32.52 10.71 -5.13
N GLN A 229 -31.56 11.62 -5.25
CA GLN A 229 -30.26 11.34 -5.86
C GLN A 229 -29.27 10.83 -4.80
N VAL A 230 -28.76 9.61 -4.97
CA VAL A 230 -27.72 9.04 -4.09
C VAL A 230 -26.44 8.77 -4.88
N LEU A 231 -25.34 9.35 -4.41
CA LEU A 231 -24.00 9.19 -4.99
C LEU A 231 -23.04 8.64 -3.94
N TYR A 232 -22.00 7.93 -4.38
CA TYR A 232 -20.95 7.40 -3.52
C TYR A 232 -19.61 8.08 -3.82
N ALA A 233 -19.05 8.76 -2.83
CA ALA A 233 -17.76 9.44 -2.91
C ALA A 233 -16.62 8.48 -2.54
N ILE A 234 -15.88 7.97 -3.51
CA ILE A 234 -14.79 7.03 -3.26
C ILE A 234 -13.46 7.77 -3.12
N HIS A 235 -12.95 7.83 -1.89
CA HIS A 235 -11.59 8.33 -1.67
C HIS A 235 -10.56 7.29 -2.14
N PRO A 236 -9.51 7.67 -2.90
CA PRO A 236 -8.52 6.73 -3.47
C PRO A 236 -7.79 5.79 -2.50
N VAL A 237 -7.80 6.11 -1.20
CA VAL A 237 -7.11 5.36 -0.14
C VAL A 237 -8.07 4.89 0.96
N ALA A 238 -9.38 4.95 0.70
CA ALA A 238 -10.37 4.39 1.59
C ALA A 238 -10.21 2.86 1.66
N GLY A 239 -10.01 2.34 2.87
CA GLY A 239 -9.86 0.91 3.11
C GLY A 239 -8.43 0.48 3.45
N ARG A 240 -8.07 -0.76 3.06
CA ARG A 240 -6.76 -1.38 3.32
C ARG A 240 -6.06 -1.90 2.06
N MET A 241 -6.62 -1.61 0.89
CA MET A 241 -6.05 -1.97 -0.41
C MET A 241 -6.55 -0.95 -1.45
N PRO A 242 -5.80 -0.66 -2.52
CA PRO A 242 -6.32 0.14 -3.62
C PRO A 242 -7.62 -0.43 -4.19
N GLY A 243 -8.61 0.44 -4.38
CA GLY A 243 -9.93 0.04 -4.89
C GLY A 243 -10.75 -0.82 -3.92
N HIS A 244 -10.36 -0.91 -2.64
CA HIS A 244 -11.04 -1.78 -1.67
C HIS A 244 -12.54 -1.45 -1.56
N MET A 245 -12.90 -0.16 -1.53
CA MET A 245 -14.31 0.23 -1.46
C MET A 245 -15.06 -0.06 -2.77
N ASN A 246 -14.44 0.14 -3.94
CA ASN A 246 -15.09 -0.16 -5.22
C ASN A 246 -15.49 -1.64 -5.30
N VAL A 247 -14.59 -2.55 -4.91
CA VAL A 247 -14.87 -3.99 -4.92
C VAL A 247 -15.95 -4.35 -3.90
N LEU A 248 -15.89 -3.79 -2.69
CA LEU A 248 -16.82 -4.10 -1.61
C LEU A 248 -18.24 -3.58 -1.88
N LEU A 249 -18.37 -2.42 -2.52
CA LEU A 249 -19.68 -1.88 -2.94
C LEU A 249 -20.20 -2.60 -4.18
N ALA A 250 -19.33 -3.02 -5.10
CA ALA A 250 -19.71 -3.87 -6.22
C ALA A 250 -20.20 -5.25 -5.74
N GLU A 251 -19.60 -5.84 -4.70
CA GLU A 251 -20.10 -7.06 -4.05
C GLU A 251 -21.50 -6.86 -3.46
N ALA A 252 -21.80 -5.65 -2.97
CA ALA A 252 -23.15 -5.31 -2.54
C ALA A 252 -24.14 -5.15 -3.71
N ASN A 253 -23.71 -5.15 -4.98
CA ASN A 253 -24.49 -4.81 -6.18
C ASN A 253 -24.87 -3.32 -6.29
N ILE A 254 -24.02 -2.41 -5.81
CA ILE A 254 -24.15 -0.98 -6.10
C ILE A 254 -23.63 -0.71 -7.52
N SER A 255 -24.36 0.09 -8.30
CA SER A 255 -23.98 0.39 -9.68
C SER A 255 -22.70 1.22 -9.74
N TYR A 256 -21.78 0.85 -10.65
CA TYR A 256 -20.54 1.60 -10.88
C TYR A 256 -20.79 3.04 -11.30
N GLU A 257 -21.93 3.35 -11.93
CA GLU A 257 -22.26 4.72 -12.35
C GLU A 257 -22.46 5.67 -11.15
N GLN A 258 -22.86 5.11 -10.01
CA GLN A 258 -23.06 5.82 -8.74
C GLN A 258 -21.77 5.97 -7.94
N LEU A 259 -20.76 5.16 -8.24
CA LEU A 259 -19.43 5.23 -7.64
C LEU A 259 -18.64 6.32 -8.35
N LYS A 260 -18.46 7.46 -7.69
CA LYS A 260 -17.73 8.60 -8.23
C LYS A 260 -16.35 8.69 -7.60
N ASP A 261 -15.34 8.85 -8.45
CA ASP A 261 -13.98 9.13 -8.01
C ASP A 261 -13.88 10.57 -7.48
N LEU A 262 -12.80 10.86 -6.74
CA LEU A 262 -12.61 12.13 -6.03
C LEU A 262 -12.75 13.37 -6.94
N ASP A 263 -12.18 13.33 -8.13
CA ASP A 263 -12.24 14.47 -9.07
C ASP A 263 -13.65 14.69 -9.65
N GLU A 264 -14.45 13.63 -9.73
CA GLU A 264 -15.82 13.68 -10.24
C GLU A 264 -16.83 14.11 -9.17
N ILE A 265 -16.63 13.66 -7.92
CA ILE A 265 -17.58 13.92 -6.83
C ILE A 265 -17.36 15.26 -6.12
N ASN A 266 -16.13 15.80 -6.14
CA ASN A 266 -15.83 17.06 -5.45
C ASN A 266 -16.74 18.24 -5.84
N PRO A 267 -17.05 18.46 -7.14
CA PRO A 267 -17.99 19.51 -7.53
C PRO A 267 -19.42 19.28 -7.04
N GLU A 268 -19.82 18.01 -6.84
CA GLU A 268 -21.17 17.61 -6.43
C GLU A 268 -21.46 17.88 -4.94
N PHE A 269 -20.43 18.23 -4.14
CA PHE A 269 -20.60 18.58 -2.73
C PHE A 269 -21.16 19.99 -2.53
N GLU A 270 -21.03 20.90 -3.49
CA GLU A 270 -21.51 22.29 -3.35
C GLU A 270 -23.05 22.38 -3.23
N ASP A 271 -23.75 21.45 -3.87
CA ASP A 271 -25.20 21.32 -3.92
C ASP A 271 -25.71 20.06 -3.19
N CYS A 272 -24.89 19.45 -2.34
CA CYS A 272 -25.27 18.30 -1.53
C CYS A 272 -26.02 18.72 -0.27
N ASP A 273 -27.20 18.14 -0.04
CA ASP A 273 -27.99 18.39 1.16
C ASP A 273 -27.42 17.65 2.38
N VAL A 274 -27.02 16.39 2.20
CA VAL A 274 -26.58 15.50 3.28
C VAL A 274 -25.41 14.62 2.84
N ALA A 275 -24.31 14.70 3.59
CA ALA A 275 -23.18 13.78 3.47
C ALA A 275 -23.21 12.73 4.60
N LEU A 276 -23.30 11.45 4.25
CA LEU A 276 -23.23 10.31 5.17
C LEU A 276 -21.80 9.76 5.16
N VAL A 277 -21.03 10.02 6.24
CA VAL A 277 -19.61 9.62 6.38
C VAL A 277 -19.46 8.39 7.27
#